data_AF-A0A351HU45-F1
#
_entry.id   AF-A0A351HU45-F1
#
_cell.length_a   1.000
_cell.length_b   1.000
_cell.length_c   1.000
_cell.angle_alpha   90.00
_cell.angle_beta   90.00
_cell.angle_gamma   90.00
#
_symmetry.space_group_name_H-M   'P 1'
#
loop_
_entity.id
_entity.type
_entity.pdbx_description
1 polymer ?
#
loop_
_entity_poly.entity_id
_entity_poly.type
_entity_poly.pdbx_seq_one_letter_code
_entity_poly.pdbx_strand_id
1 'polypeptide(L)' 'MTDQLVIGGHTFNSRFILGSGKFSLEIVKAVVENGGAEIVTLALRRANHGGEENILDYIPKN' A
#
# COMPACT_ATOMS: atom_id res chain seq x y z
N MET A 1 1.61 17.99 -21.03
CA MET A 1 2.45 17.91 -19.81
C MET A 1 1.88 16.77 -18.97
N THR A 2 2.71 15.79 -18.60
CA THR A 2 2.28 14.64 -17.79
C THR A 2 2.08 15.09 -16.35
N ASP A 3 0.89 14.86 -15.78
CA ASP A 3 0.55 15.31 -14.43
C ASP A 3 1.03 14.28 -13.37
N GLN A 4 2.34 14.23 -13.16
CA GLN A 4 2.95 13.28 -12.23
C GLN A 4 3.06 13.84 -10.81
N LEU A 5 3.06 12.93 -9.83
CA LEU A 5 3.37 13.22 -8.42
C LEU A 5 4.83 12.81 -8.16
N VAL A 6 5.66 13.73 -7.67
CA VAL A 6 7.07 13.44 -7.31
C VAL A 6 7.28 13.64 -5.82
N ILE A 7 7.72 12.59 -5.12
CA ILE A 7 8.01 12.62 -3.67
C ILE A 7 9.43 12.09 -3.47
N GLY A 8 10.33 12.94 -2.95
CA GLY A 8 11.71 12.53 -2.66
C GLY A 8 12.50 12.03 -3.89
N GLY A 9 12.16 12.49 -5.09
CA GLY A 9 12.79 12.01 -6.34
C GLY A 9 12.16 10.76 -6.95
N HIS A 10 11.19 10.14 -6.28
CA HIS A 10 10.37 9.05 -6.84
C HIS A 10 9.13 9.61 -7.53
N THR A 11 8.86 9.12 -8.74
CA THR A 11 7.75 9.56 -9.58
C THR A 11 6.60 8.56 -9.54
N PHE A 12 5.38 9.07 -9.39
CA PHE A 12 4.12 8.34 -9.40
C PHE A 12 3.21 8.92 -10.49
N ASN A 13 2.51 8.04 -11.21
CA ASN A 13 1.51 8.40 -12.22
C ASN A 13 0.13 8.64 -11.59
N SER A 14 -0.13 8.04 -10.43
CA SER A 14 -1.38 8.11 -9.69
C SER A 14 -1.28 9.10 -8.54
N ARG A 15 -2.33 9.90 -8.37
CA ARG A 15 -2.52 10.78 -7.19
C ARG A 15 -3.41 10.14 -6.12
N PHE A 16 -3.80 8.88 -6.31
CA PHE A 16 -4.63 8.15 -5.37
C PHE A 16 -3.78 7.42 -4.33
N ILE A 17 -3.77 7.95 -3.10
CA ILE A 17 -3.08 7.36 -1.95
C ILE A 17 -4.09 6.56 -1.13
N LEU A 18 -3.86 5.26 -0.97
CA LEU A 18 -4.78 4.35 -0.27
C LEU A 18 -4.41 4.19 1.21
N GLY A 19 -5.41 4.27 2.09
CA GLY A 19 -5.30 3.85 3.49
C GLY A 19 -5.82 2.44 3.71
N SER A 20 -5.05 1.56 4.34
CA SER A 20 -5.44 0.14 4.56
C SER A 20 -6.25 -0.12 5.84
N GLY A 21 -6.33 0.84 6.77
CA GLY A 21 -6.77 0.57 8.16
C GLY A 21 -8.20 0.04 8.38
N LYS A 22 -9.11 0.13 7.40
CA LYS A 22 -10.50 -0.36 7.52
C LYS A 22 -10.85 -1.48 6.52
N PHE A 23 -9.90 -1.90 5.69
CA PHE A 23 -10.14 -2.84 4.59
C PHE A 23 -9.37 -4.13 4.81
N SER A 24 -9.93 -5.26 4.37
CA SER A 24 -9.20 -6.52 4.33
C SER A 24 -8.04 -6.43 3.34
N LEU A 25 -7.02 -7.26 3.52
CA LEU A 25 -5.86 -7.31 2.64
C LEU A 25 -6.25 -7.70 1.21
N GLU A 26 -7.29 -8.51 1.04
CA GLU A 26 -7.88 -8.83 -0.28
C GLU A 26 -8.41 -7.59 -1.00
N ILE A 27 -9.16 -6.73 -0.30
CA ILE A 27 -9.68 -5.49 -0.89
C ILE A 27 -8.52 -4.54 -1.23
N VAL A 28 -7.54 -4.41 -0.33
CA VAL A 28 -6.35 -3.60 -0.59
C VAL A 28 -5.63 -4.07 -1.85
N LYS A 29 -5.42 -5.39 -2.00
CA LYS A 29 -4.81 -5.99 -3.20
C LYS A 29 -5.62 -5.68 -4.46
N ALA A 30 -6.94 -5.87 -4.43
CA ALA A 30 -7.80 -5.60 -5.58
C ALA A 30 -7.73 -4.14 -6.03
N VAL A 31 -7.63 -3.19 -5.09
CA VAL A 31 -7.49 -1.75 -5.39
C VAL A 31 -6.10 -1.41 -5.93
N VAL A 32 -5.04 -2.08 -5.47
CA VAL A 32 -3.71 -1.91 -6.07
C VAL A 32 -3.70 -2.42 -7.52
N GLU A 33 -4.26 -3.61 -7.77
CA GLU A 33 -4.25 -4.24 -9.10
C GLU A 33 -5.16 -3.54 -10.10
N ASN A 34 -6.34 -3.07 -9.68
CA ASN A 34 -7.37 -2.54 -10.59
C ASN A 34 -7.66 -1.05 -10.41
N GLY A 35 -7.35 -0.49 -9.24
CA GLY A 35 -7.64 0.91 -8.89
C GLY A 35 -6.48 1.88 -9.15
N GLY A 36 -5.34 1.39 -9.63
CA GLY A 36 -4.18 2.22 -9.97
C GLY A 36 -3.56 2.94 -8.75
N ALA A 37 -3.73 2.39 -7.55
CA ALA A 37 -3.07 2.92 -6.36
C ALA A 37 -1.59 2.52 -6.39
N GLU A 38 -0.69 3.51 -6.48
CA GLU A 38 0.76 3.28 -6.45
C GLU A 38 1.34 3.54 -5.04
N ILE A 39 0.57 4.12 -4.13
CA ILE A 39 0.97 4.40 -2.75
C ILE A 39 -0.11 3.85 -1.80
N VAL A 40 0.30 2.95 -0.91
CA VAL A 40 -0.56 2.38 0.14
C VAL A 40 0.07 2.63 1.50
N THR A 41 -0.72 3.14 2.44
CA THR A 41 -0.30 3.35 3.83
C THR A 41 -0.78 2.21 4.72
N LEU A 42 0.06 1.84 5.67
CA LEU A 42 -0.18 0.76 6.63
C LEU A 42 0.28 1.17 8.02
N ALA A 43 -0.48 0.78 9.03
CA ALA A 43 -0.11 0.97 10.42
C ALA A 43 0.71 -0.24 10.90
N LEU A 44 2.02 -0.05 11.10
CA LEU A 44 2.87 -1.06 11.70
C LEU A 44 2.50 -1.23 13.17
N ARG A 45 2.02 -2.42 13.53
CA ARG A 45 1.86 -2.84 14.93
C ARG A 45 3.06 -3.71 15.31
N ARG A 46 3.47 -3.67 16.58
CA ARG A 46 4.51 -4.58 17.10
C ARG A 46 4.03 -6.01 16.87
N ALA A 47 4.78 -6.80 16.11
CA ALA A 47 4.51 -8.21 15.90
C ALA A 47 4.59 -8.92 17.27
N ASN A 48 3.44 -9.36 17.78
CA ASN A 48 3.43 -10.27 18.92
C ASN A 48 3.93 -11.64 18.41
N HIS A 49 4.83 -12.28 19.14
CA HIS A 49 5.44 -13.58 18.81
C HIS A 49 4.43 -14.76 18.90
N GLY A 50 3.20 -14.63 18.39
CA GLY A 50 2.12 -15.56 18.72
C GLY A 50 0.92 -15.64 17.77
N GLY A 51 1.07 -15.34 16.48
CA GLY A 51 -0.02 -15.46 15.49
C GLY A 51 -0.95 -14.24 15.54
N GLU A 52 -1.50 -13.73 14.43
CA GLU A 52 -1.69 -14.25 13.08
C GLU A 52 -1.31 -13.13 12.09
N GLU A 53 -0.80 -13.50 10.90
CA GLU A 53 -0.48 -12.64 9.74
C GLU A 53 0.53 -11.49 9.99
N ASN A 54 1.80 -11.70 9.63
CA ASN A 54 2.80 -10.63 9.68
C ASN A 54 2.56 -9.66 8.50
N ILE A 55 2.38 -8.38 8.81
CA ILE A 55 2.17 -7.34 7.79
C ILE A 55 3.30 -7.26 6.74
N LEU A 56 4.52 -7.69 7.12
CA LEU A 56 5.65 -7.77 6.19
C LEU A 56 5.42 -8.79 5.06
N ASP A 57 4.58 -9.81 5.28
CA ASP A 57 4.25 -10.82 4.26
C ASP A 57 3.42 -10.24 3.11
N TYR A 58 2.82 -9.05 3.31
CA TYR A 58 1.95 -8.38 2.35
C TYR A 58 2.60 -7.18 1.66
N ILE A 59 3.88 -6.89 1.97
CA ILE A 59 4.64 -5.86 1.29
C ILE A 59 5.19 -6.45 -0.02
N PRO A 60 4.88 -5.87 -1.20
CA PRO A 60 5.47 -6.31 -2.47
C PRO A 60 7.00 -6.27 -2.38
N LYS A 61 7.69 -7.30 -2.91
CA LYS A 61 9.16 -7.40 -2.85
C LYS A 61 9.90 -6.49 -3.85
N ASN A 62 9.16 -5.64 -4.55
CA ASN A 62 9.67 -4.86 -5.67
C ASN A 62 10.33 -3.57 -5.18
#